data_AF-A0A176XFF9-F1
#
_entry.id   AF-A0A176XFF9-F1
#
_cell.length_a   1.000
_cell.length_b   1.000
_cell.length_c   1.000
_cell.angle_alpha   90.00
_cell.angle_beta   90.00
_cell.angle_gamma   90.00
#
_symmetry.space_group_name_H-M   'P 1'
#
loop_
_entity.id
_entity.type
_entity.pdbx_description
1 polymer ?
#
loop_
_entity_poly.entity_id
_entity_poly.type
_entity_poly.pdbx_seq_one_letter_code
_entity_poly.pdbx_strand_id
1 'polypeptide(L)' 'MNHSEVEYPDELKMMAWIITARHLCRGEKDVSKIVADAIWQERQKWVQVVMPALGGQDGT' A
#
# COMPACT_ATOMS: atom_id res chain seq x y z
N MET A 1 30.19 -4.87 -1.75
CA MET A 1 29.06 -4.09 -1.21
C MET A 1 28.13 -5.07 -0.55
N ASN A 2 28.02 -5.03 0.77
CA ASN A 2 27.12 -5.92 1.50
C ASN A 2 25.71 -5.37 1.28
N HIS A 3 24.95 -5.97 0.36
CA HIS A 3 23.53 -5.71 0.24
C HIS A 3 22.89 -6.28 1.51
N SER A 4 22.75 -5.45 2.54
CA SER A 4 21.88 -5.80 3.66
C SER A 4 20.50 -6.01 3.07
N GLU A 5 20.08 -7.26 2.92
CA GLU A 5 18.72 -7.59 2.53
C GLU A 5 17.79 -6.86 3.50
N VAL A 6 17.11 -5.86 2.99
CA VAL A 6 16.07 -5.18 3.77
C VAL A 6 14.93 -6.17 3.86
N GLU A 7 14.83 -6.82 5.01
CA GLU A 7 13.74 -7.73 5.30
C GLU A 7 12.47 -6.91 5.52
N TYR A 8 11.55 -7.00 4.56
CA TYR A 8 10.24 -6.37 4.68
C TYR A 8 9.27 -7.28 5.46
N PRO A 9 8.35 -6.72 6.27
CA PRO A 9 7.24 -7.45 6.85
C PRO A 9 6.45 -8.28 5.81
N ASP A 10 6.05 -9.49 6.17
CA ASP A 10 5.36 -10.40 5.24
C ASP A 10 4.01 -9.86 4.75
N GLU A 11 3.33 -9.07 5.58
CA GLU A 11 2.10 -8.38 5.19
C GLU A 11 2.33 -7.40 4.03
N LEU A 12 3.46 -6.68 4.04
CA LEU A 12 3.83 -5.78 2.95
C LEU A 12 4.16 -6.56 1.68
N LYS A 13 4.90 -7.68 1.80
CA LYS A 13 5.20 -8.56 0.66
C LYS A 13 3.91 -9.14 0.05
N MET A 14 2.99 -9.62 0.89
CA MET A 14 1.71 -10.18 0.46
C MET A 14 0.87 -9.15 -0.29
N MET A 15 0.77 -7.93 0.24
CA MET A 15 0.03 -6.84 -0.41
C MET A 15 0.63 -6.48 -1.79
N ALA A 16 1.95 -6.37 -1.87
CA ALA A 16 2.63 -6.11 -3.14
C ALA A 16 2.32 -7.20 -4.17
N TRP A 17 2.31 -8.47 -3.75
CA TRP A 17 1.96 -9.60 -4.61
C TRP A 17 0.49 -9.56 -5.08
N ILE A 18 -0.44 -9.24 -4.20
CA ILE A 18 -1.87 -9.12 -4.54
C ILE A 18 -2.09 -8.04 -5.61
N ILE A 19 -1.46 -6.87 -5.44
CA ILE A 19 -1.60 -5.75 -6.38
C ILE A 19 -0.95 -6.12 -7.71
N THR A 20 0.25 -6.68 -7.68
CA THR A 20 0.96 -7.13 -8.88
C THR A 20 0.15 -8.16 -9.66
N ALA A 21 -0.35 -9.20 -8.99
CA ALA A 21 -1.17 -10.23 -9.62
C ALA A 21 -2.44 -9.65 -10.25
N ARG A 22 -3.11 -8.71 -9.58
CA ARG A 22 -4.32 -8.04 -10.11
C ARG A 22 -4.04 -7.31 -11.43
N HIS A 23 -2.92 -6.61 -11.53
CA HIS A 23 -2.51 -5.90 -12.75
C HIS A 23 -2.10 -6.88 -13.86
N LEU A 24 -1.30 -7.90 -13.53
CA LEU A 24 -0.87 -8.92 -14.49
C LEU A 24 -2.06 -9.70 -15.08
N CYS A 25 -3.05 -10.06 -14.27
CA CYS A 25 -4.28 -10.72 -14.73
C CYS A 25 -5.11 -9.86 -15.70
N ARG A 26 -4.89 -8.53 -15.73
CA ARG A 26 -5.51 -7.61 -16.68
C ARG A 26 -4.63 -7.33 -17.91
N GLY A 27 -3.48 -7.98 -18.01
CA GLY A 27 -2.51 -7.77 -19.08
C GLY A 27 -1.70 -6.48 -18.94
N GLU A 28 -1.74 -5.80 -17.79
CA GLU A 28 -0.90 -4.63 -17.54
C GLU A 28 0.57 -5.06 -17.43
N LYS A 29 1.44 -4.30 -18.08
CA LYS A 29 2.89 -4.57 -18.16
C LYS A 29 3.73 -3.38 -17.70
N ASP A 30 3.12 -2.21 -17.55
CA ASP A 30 3.81 -1.03 -17.05
C ASP A 30 4.00 -1.13 -15.54
N VAL A 31 5.21 -1.49 -15.14
CA VAL A 31 5.62 -1.62 -13.74
C VAL A 31 5.39 -0.32 -12.96
N SER A 32 5.53 0.84 -13.61
CA SER A 32 5.34 2.14 -12.96
C SER A 32 3.91 2.32 -12.48
N LYS A 33 2.92 1.87 -13.26
CA LYS A 33 1.51 1.92 -12.87
C LYS A 33 1.20 0.97 -11.71
N ILE A 34 1.78 -0.23 -11.72
CA ILE A 34 1.59 -1.22 -10.64
C ILE A 34 2.12 -0.65 -9.32
N VAL A 35 3.32 -0.07 -9.35
CA VAL A 35 3.94 0.54 -8.16
C VAL A 35 3.18 1.78 -7.71
N ALA A 36 2.76 2.65 -8.64
CA ALA A 36 1.99 3.85 -8.31
C ALA A 36 0.65 3.50 -7.63
N ASP A 37 -0.05 2.47 -8.11
CA ASP A 37 -1.29 1.98 -7.51
C ASP A 37 -1.04 1.40 -6.10
N ALA A 38 0.04 0.65 -5.89
CA ALA A 38 0.41 0.14 -4.57
C ALA A 38 0.67 1.26 -3.56
N ILE A 39 1.45 2.28 -3.94
CA ILE A 39 1.71 3.46 -3.09
C ILE A 39 0.41 4.20 -2.78
N TRP A 40 -0.45 4.36 -3.79
CA TRP A 40 -1.74 5.03 -3.61
C TRP A 40 -2.65 4.29 -2.61
N GLN A 41 -2.81 2.98 -2.78
CA GLN A 41 -3.61 2.16 -1.87
C GLN A 41 -3.09 2.19 -0.44
N GLU A 42 -1.76 2.17 -0.26
CA GLU A 42 -1.17 2.29 1.07
C GLU A 42 -1.47 3.65 1.70
N ARG A 43 -1.30 4.76 0.95
CA ARG A 43 -1.65 6.11 1.43
C ARG A 43 -3.11 6.23 1.83
N GLN A 44 -4.03 5.60 1.10
CA GLN A 44 -5.47 5.63 1.43
C GLN A 44 -5.78 4.99 2.78
N LYS A 45 -5.07 3.92 3.18
CA LYS A 45 -5.22 3.35 4.53
C LYS A 45 -4.83 4.35 5.61
N TRP A 46 -3.71 5.04 5.43
CA TRP A 46 -3.25 6.04 6.40
C TRP A 46 -4.21 7.22 6.51
N VAL A 47 -4.77 7.69 5.39
CA VAL A 47 -5.80 8.75 5.40
C VAL A 47 -7.04 8.32 6.19
N GLN A 48 -7.48 7.07 6.02
CA GLN A 48 -8.63 6.50 6.76
C GLN A 48 -8.35 6.29 8.25
N VAL A 49 -7.10 6.08 8.65
CA VAL A 49 -6.71 5.96 10.07
C VAL A 49 -6.58 7.32 10.74
N VAL A 50 -6.15 8.36 10.00
CA VAL A 50 -5.92 9.71 10.56
C VAL A 50 -7.21 10.53 10.68
N MET A 51 -8.19 10.35 9.78
CA MET A 51 -9.44 11.13 9.82
C MET A 51 -10.36 10.88 11.04
N PRO A 52 -10.55 9.64 11.54
CA PRO A 52 -11.36 9.39 12.73
C PRO A 52 -10.78 10.00 14.01
N ALA A 53 -9.46 10.23 14.07
CA ALA A 53 -8.79 10.78 15.23
C ALA A 53 -8.99 12.31 15.40
N LEU A 54 -9.50 12.99 14.37
CA LEU A 54 -9.80 14.43 14.38
C LEU A 54 -11.29 14.73 14.55
N GLY A 55 -12.14 13.70 14.56
CA GLY A 55 -13.54 13.80 14.96
C GLY A 55 -13.65 13.82 16.47
N GLY A 56 -13.33 14.97 17.07
CA GLY A 56 -13.49 15.22 18.50
C GLY A 56 -14.85 14.74 19.01
N GLN A 57 -14.81 13.97 20.08
CA GLN A 57 -15.86 13.95 21.07
C GLN A 57 -16.03 15.37 21.59
N ASP A 58 -16.98 16.13 21.04
CA ASP A 58 -17.50 17.34 21.66
C ASP A 58 -18.98 17.46 21.31
N GLY A 59 -19.84 17.19 22.29
CA GLY A 59 -21.28 17.44 22.18
C GLY A 59 -22.14 16.64 23.14
N THR A 60 -22.11 17.03 24.41
CA THR A 60 -23.12 16.93 25.50
C THR A 60 -24.02 15.70 25.60
#